data_AF-A0A383EA67-F1
#
_entry.id   AF-A0A383EA67-F1
#
_cell.length_a   1.000
_cell.length_b   1.000
_cell.length_c   1.000
_cell.angle_alpha   90.00
_cell.angle_beta   90.00
_cell.angle_gamma   90.00
#
_symmetry.space_group_name_H-M   'P 1'
#
loop_
_entity.id
_entity.type
_entity.pdbx_description
1 polymer ?
#
loop_
_entity_poly.entity_id
_entity_poly.type
_entity_poly.pdbx_seq_one_letter_code
_entity_poly.pdbx_strand_id
1 'polypeptide(L)'
;VAWRLTQVAILAVTSLLVLSVADGWDEHGPAGRSGGPSTVAEPATDKASDRVDPGQLESASSPERTIAPDELRTFTLVATGELLVHEFVADTAALYGGDGFDFSPMFRRVRPILAGADLALCHLETPLSPDNSKFEFYPLFLVPFQLAAAIGGAGYDGCSVASNHLLDDGESG
;
A
#
# COMPACT_ATOMS: atom_id res chain seq x y z
N VAL A 1 -26.16 -21.98 -41.73
CA VAL A 1 -25.97 -20.74 -42.53
C VAL A 1 -25.98 -19.51 -41.64
N ALA A 2 -27.00 -19.30 -40.79
CA ALA A 2 -27.08 -18.16 -39.86
C ALA A 2 -25.84 -17.96 -38.95
N TRP A 3 -25.32 -19.02 -38.32
CA TRP A 3 -24.11 -18.96 -37.48
C TRP A 3 -22.87 -18.42 -38.20
N ARG A 4 -22.69 -18.78 -39.48
CA ARG A 4 -21.56 -18.30 -40.28
C ARG A 4 -21.74 -16.85 -40.70
N LEU A 5 -22.98 -16.41 -40.92
CA LEU A 5 -23.29 -15.00 -41.22
C LEU A 5 -23.06 -14.10 -40.01
N THR A 6 -23.39 -14.56 -38.80
CA THR A 6 -23.13 -13.82 -37.55
C THR A 6 -21.63 -13.64 -37.30
N GLN A 7 -20.83 -14.71 -37.50
CA GLN A 7 -19.38 -14.66 -37.34
C GLN A 7 -18.72 -13.70 -38.35
N VAL A 8 -19.16 -13.72 -39.60
CA VAL A 8 -18.66 -12.79 -40.64
C VAL A 8 -19.04 -11.33 -40.31
N ALA A 9 -20.25 -11.10 -39.80
CA ALA A 9 -20.69 -9.76 -39.39
C ALA A 9 -19.86 -9.22 -38.21
N ILE A 10 -19.59 -10.05 -37.20
CA ILE A 10 -18.76 -9.66 -36.05
C ILE A 10 -17.34 -9.31 -36.51
N LEU A 11 -16.71 -10.16 -37.33
CA LEU A 11 -15.36 -9.91 -37.85
C LEU A 11 -15.27 -8.66 -38.72
N ALA A 12 -16.31 -8.36 -39.51
CA ALA A 12 -16.38 -7.15 -40.31
C ALA A 12 -16.48 -5.90 -39.43
N VAL A 13 -17.33 -5.92 -38.40
CA VAL A 13 -17.51 -4.80 -37.46
C VAL A 13 -16.24 -4.54 -36.64
N THR A 14 -15.59 -5.59 -36.15
CA THR A 14 -14.33 -5.44 -35.40
C THR A 14 -13.21 -4.90 -36.28
N SER A 15 -13.13 -5.34 -37.54
CA SER A 15 -12.11 -4.85 -38.48
C SER A 15 -12.33 -3.38 -38.85
N LEU A 16 -13.59 -2.96 -39.07
CA LEU A 16 -13.95 -1.56 -39.30
C LEU A 16 -13.63 -0.66 -38.11
N LEU A 17 -13.89 -1.13 -36.88
CA LEU A 17 -13.53 -0.40 -35.66
C LEU A 17 -12.02 -0.21 -35.52
N VAL A 18 -11.22 -1.27 -35.73
CA VAL A 18 -9.75 -1.17 -35.64
C VAL A 18 -9.18 -0.22 -36.71
N LEU A 19 -9.69 -0.26 -37.94
CA LEU A 19 -9.29 0.67 -39.00
C LEU A 19 -9.64 2.13 -38.63
N SER A 20 -10.84 2.37 -38.07
CA SER A 20 -11.24 3.73 -37.67
C SER A 20 -10.43 4.31 -36.50
N VAL A 21 -9.85 3.46 -35.64
CA VAL A 21 -8.99 3.90 -34.54
C VAL A 21 -7.55 4.13 -35.05
N ALA A 22 -7.07 3.34 -36.02
CA ALA A 22 -5.74 3.50 -36.59
C ALA A 22 -5.60 4.82 -37.39
N ASP A 23 -6.66 5.28 -38.05
CA ASP A 23 -6.65 6.54 -38.82
C ASP A 23 -6.72 7.81 -37.93
N GLY A 24 -6.96 7.66 -36.61
CA GLY A 24 -7.09 8.77 -35.66
C GLY A 24 -5.81 9.14 -34.90
N TRP A 25 -4.68 8.50 -35.22
CA TRP A 25 -3.43 8.60 -34.45
C TRP A 25 -2.30 9.31 -35.23
N ASP A 26 -2.64 10.21 -36.14
CA ASP A 26 -1.69 11.18 -36.69
C ASP A 26 -2.21 12.62 -36.46
N GLU A 27 -1.35 13.42 -35.81
CA GLU A 27 -1.48 14.84 -35.42
C GLU A 27 -2.41 15.08 -34.22
N HIS A 28 -1.94 15.47 -33.03
CA HIS A 28 -1.33 16.75 -32.69
C HIS A 28 -0.31 16.60 -31.54
N GLY A 29 0.95 16.99 -31.77
CA GLY A 29 1.90 17.22 -30.68
C GLY A 29 1.59 18.55 -29.97
N PRO A 30 1.65 18.66 -28.63
CA PRO A 30 1.57 19.95 -27.98
C PRO A 30 2.95 20.61 -27.94
N ALA A 31 2.98 21.81 -28.52
CA ALA A 31 4.04 22.79 -28.42
C ALA A 31 4.47 23.04 -26.97
N GLY A 32 5.77 23.27 -26.79
CA GLY A 32 6.37 23.64 -25.52
C GLY A 32 5.71 24.88 -24.90
N ARG A 33 5.54 24.81 -23.57
CA ARG A 33 5.32 26.00 -22.74
C ARG A 33 6.46 26.14 -21.75
N SER A 34 7.10 27.29 -21.89
CA SER A 34 8.11 27.92 -21.06
C SER A 34 7.75 27.92 -19.58
N GLY A 35 8.79 27.76 -18.75
CA GLY A 35 8.71 27.81 -17.30
C GLY A 35 8.21 29.13 -16.73
N GLY A 36 7.51 29.01 -15.62
CA GLY A 36 7.30 30.04 -14.61
C GLY A 36 7.64 29.44 -13.23
N PRO A 37 8.20 30.24 -12.30
CA PRO A 37 8.76 29.71 -11.07
C PRO A 37 7.69 29.17 -10.14
N SER A 38 7.90 27.95 -9.63
CA SER A 38 7.19 27.40 -8.48
C SER A 38 7.44 28.29 -7.27
N THR A 39 6.41 28.99 -6.82
CA THR A 39 6.34 29.57 -5.49
C THR A 39 6.35 28.45 -4.47
N VAL A 40 7.49 28.29 -3.79
CA VAL A 40 7.59 27.53 -2.54
C VAL A 40 6.72 28.24 -1.51
N ALA A 41 5.68 27.56 -1.03
CA ALA A 41 4.96 28.02 0.15
C ALA A 41 5.87 27.84 1.37
N GLU A 42 6.19 28.94 2.04
CA GLU A 42 6.90 28.94 3.32
C GLU A 42 6.12 28.14 4.38
N PRO A 43 6.81 27.39 5.26
CA PRO A 43 6.17 26.87 6.45
C PRO A 43 5.80 28.03 7.38
N ALA A 44 4.55 28.02 7.85
CA ALA A 44 4.07 28.95 8.87
C ALA A 44 4.93 28.81 10.14
N THR A 45 5.42 29.94 10.62
CA THR A 45 6.19 30.06 11.85
C THR A 45 5.26 29.94 13.04
N ASP A 46 5.30 28.80 13.72
CA ASP A 46 4.69 28.67 15.04
C ASP A 46 5.62 29.31 16.08
N LYS A 47 5.25 30.50 16.56
CA LYS A 47 5.93 31.17 17.66
C LYS A 47 5.49 30.57 18.99
N ALA A 48 6.11 29.46 19.39
CA ALA A 48 6.16 29.07 20.79
C ALA A 48 7.45 29.64 21.41
N SER A 49 7.28 30.74 22.16
CA SER A 49 8.33 31.34 22.98
C SER A 49 8.47 30.53 24.27
N ASP A 50 9.41 29.59 24.31
CA ASP A 50 10.05 29.17 25.57
C ASP A 50 11.51 29.59 25.53
N ARG A 51 11.83 30.58 26.38
CA ARG A 51 13.19 31.03 26.60
C ARG A 51 13.92 29.93 27.38
N VAL A 52 14.75 29.16 26.69
CA VAL A 52 15.77 28.33 27.35
C VAL A 52 16.89 29.25 27.82
N ASP A 53 17.12 29.29 29.13
CA ASP A 53 18.22 29.98 29.79
C ASP A 53 19.56 29.36 29.36
N PRO A 54 20.50 30.12 28.76
CA PRO A 54 21.79 29.57 28.33
C PRO A 54 22.75 29.23 29.49
N GLY A 55 22.33 29.42 30.74
CA GLY A 55 23.15 29.25 31.94
C GLY A 55 23.35 27.82 32.46
N GLN A 56 22.77 26.77 31.87
CA GLN A 56 22.83 25.42 32.44
C GLN A 56 23.25 24.33 31.43
N LEU A 57 24.37 24.58 30.74
CA LEU A 57 25.19 23.52 30.15
C LEU A 57 26.37 23.24 31.09
N GLU A 58 26.08 22.85 32.33
CA GLU A 58 27.08 22.16 33.13
C GLU A 58 27.29 20.77 32.53
N SER A 59 28.50 20.58 32.03
CA SER A 59 28.99 19.35 31.42
C SER A 59 28.97 18.23 32.46
N ALA A 60 27.87 17.50 32.53
CA ALA A 60 27.85 16.20 33.19
C ALA A 60 28.66 15.23 32.33
N SER A 61 29.94 15.10 32.66
CA SER A 61 30.79 14.00 32.19
C SER A 61 30.19 12.69 32.70
N SER A 62 29.30 12.10 31.89
CA SER A 62 28.89 10.72 32.06
C SER A 62 30.09 9.87 31.66
N PRO A 63 30.52 8.89 32.48
CA PRO A 63 31.60 8.00 32.09
C PRO A 63 31.18 7.29 30.81
N GLU A 64 31.96 7.47 29.75
CA GLU A 64 31.76 6.78 28.49
C GLU A 64 31.95 5.28 28.75
N ARG A 65 30.83 4.56 28.89
CA ARG A 65 30.84 3.12 29.07
C ARG A 65 31.29 2.51 27.75
N THR A 66 32.56 2.15 27.67
CA THR A 66 33.07 1.31 26.58
C THR A 66 32.42 -0.06 26.70
N ILE A 67 31.40 -0.31 25.87
CA ILE A 67 30.78 -1.63 25.72
C ILE A 67 31.82 -2.53 25.06
N ALA A 68 32.14 -3.66 25.69
CA ALA A 68 33.04 -4.63 25.08
C ALA A 68 32.39 -5.18 23.79
N PRO A 69 33.16 -5.51 22.73
CA PRO A 69 32.59 -6.03 21.48
C PRO A 69 31.65 -7.24 21.68
N ASP A 70 31.92 -8.09 22.69
CA ASP A 70 31.09 -9.25 23.06
C ASP A 70 29.79 -8.90 23.83
N GLU A 71 29.60 -7.64 24.23
CA GLU A 71 28.35 -7.15 24.84
C GLU A 71 27.37 -6.56 23.82
N LEU A 72 27.78 -6.40 22.55
CA LEU A 72 26.89 -5.88 21.52
C LEU A 72 25.79 -6.89 21.20
N ARG A 73 24.54 -6.46 21.37
CA ARG A 73 23.36 -7.21 20.93
C ARG A 73 22.99 -6.77 19.52
N THR A 74 22.67 -7.73 18.67
CA THR A 74 22.10 -7.47 17.33
C THR A 74 20.58 -7.60 17.41
N PHE A 75 19.90 -6.78 16.62
CA PHE A 75 18.45 -6.82 16.44
C PHE A 75 18.14 -6.54 14.97
N THR A 76 17.26 -7.33 14.38
CA THR A 76 16.85 -7.24 12.98
C THR A 76 15.39 -6.84 12.91
N LEU A 77 15.13 -5.66 12.33
CA LEU A 77 13.79 -5.16 12.01
C LEU A 77 13.52 -5.36 10.53
N VAL A 78 12.36 -5.92 10.20
CA VAL A 78 11.75 -5.82 8.87
C VAL A 78 10.51 -4.94 8.96
N ALA A 79 10.42 -3.96 8.08
CA ALA A 79 9.23 -3.15 7.90
C ALA A 79 8.86 -3.15 6.42
N THR A 80 7.59 -3.42 6.11
CA THR A 80 7.09 -3.42 4.73
C THR A 80 6.10 -2.29 4.51
N GLY A 81 5.85 -1.98 3.23
CA GLY A 81 4.84 -1.01 2.83
C GLY A 81 3.41 -1.52 2.97
N GLU A 82 2.53 -0.83 2.25
CA GLU A 82 1.08 -0.99 2.29
C GLU A 82 0.61 -2.38 1.85
N LEU A 83 -0.27 -2.95 2.67
CA LEU A 83 -1.18 -4.01 2.30
C LEU A 83 -2.50 -3.37 1.89
N LEU A 84 -2.55 -3.00 0.62
CA LEU A 84 -3.69 -2.39 -0.06
C LEU A 84 -4.38 -3.45 -0.93
N VAL A 85 -5.56 -3.89 -0.52
CA VAL A 85 -6.31 -4.93 -1.23
C VAL A 85 -7.34 -4.31 -2.16
N HIS A 86 -7.02 -4.33 -3.45
CA HIS A 86 -7.97 -4.07 -4.54
C HIS A 86 -8.77 -5.33 -4.93
N GLU A 87 -9.80 -5.14 -5.74
CA GLU A 87 -10.74 -6.17 -6.18
C GLU A 87 -10.04 -7.39 -6.77
N PHE A 88 -9.03 -7.20 -7.62
CA PHE A 88 -8.33 -8.33 -8.26
C PHE A 88 -7.46 -9.13 -7.28
N VAL A 89 -6.99 -8.48 -6.21
CA VAL A 89 -6.27 -9.16 -5.12
C VAL A 89 -7.27 -9.99 -4.32
N ALA A 90 -8.43 -9.41 -3.97
CA ALA A 90 -9.50 -10.15 -3.29
C ALA A 90 -10.04 -11.32 -4.12
N ASP A 91 -10.25 -11.13 -5.44
CA ASP A 91 -10.66 -12.18 -6.37
C ASP A 91 -9.67 -13.35 -6.37
N THR A 92 -8.38 -13.03 -6.39
CA THR A 92 -7.33 -14.06 -6.33
C THR A 92 -7.37 -14.81 -5.00
N ALA A 93 -7.62 -14.12 -3.89
CA ALA A 93 -7.78 -14.76 -2.59
C ALA A 93 -9.04 -15.63 -2.53
N ALA A 94 -10.13 -15.24 -3.19
CA ALA A 94 -11.35 -16.05 -3.30
C ALA A 94 -11.08 -17.34 -4.08
N LEU A 95 -10.31 -17.28 -5.17
CA LEU A 95 -9.89 -18.47 -5.92
C LEU A 95 -9.07 -19.46 -5.07
N TYR A 96 -8.30 -18.96 -4.10
CA TYR A 96 -7.56 -19.81 -3.15
C TYR A 96 -8.41 -20.34 -2.00
N GLY A 97 -9.44 -19.59 -1.58
CA GLY A 97 -10.24 -19.90 -0.39
C GLY A 97 -11.49 -20.76 -0.63
N GLY A 98 -11.91 -20.97 -1.88
CA GLY A 98 -13.13 -21.72 -2.19
C GLY A 98 -14.38 -20.92 -1.83
N ASP A 99 -15.04 -21.27 -0.71
CA ASP A 99 -16.24 -20.54 -0.22
C ASP A 99 -15.88 -19.30 0.63
N GLY A 100 -14.59 -18.94 0.71
CA GLY A 100 -14.08 -17.77 1.42
C GLY A 100 -12.81 -17.22 0.77
N PHE A 101 -12.03 -16.44 1.52
CA PHE A 101 -10.79 -15.83 1.03
C PHE A 101 -9.56 -16.46 1.69
N ASP A 102 -8.55 -16.80 0.91
CA ASP A 102 -7.22 -17.19 1.40
C ASP A 102 -6.12 -16.33 0.75
N PHE A 103 -5.56 -15.41 1.52
CA PHE A 103 -4.43 -14.58 1.08
C PHE A 103 -3.06 -15.25 1.32
N SER A 104 -3.00 -16.35 2.07
CA SER A 104 -1.75 -16.99 2.49
C SER A 104 -0.81 -17.35 1.33
N PRO A 105 -1.30 -17.84 0.16
CA PRO A 105 -0.42 -18.15 -0.96
C PRO A 105 0.33 -16.94 -1.51
N MET A 106 -0.22 -15.73 -1.38
CA MET A 106 0.39 -14.49 -1.88
C MET A 106 1.62 -14.11 -1.05
N PHE A 107 1.64 -14.43 0.24
CA PHE A 107 2.77 -14.15 1.11
C PHE A 107 3.92 -15.16 0.97
N ARG A 108 3.74 -16.29 0.29
CA ARG A 108 4.70 -17.43 0.29
C ARG A 108 6.15 -17.03 0.05
N ARG A 109 6.42 -16.05 -0.82
CA ARG A 109 7.79 -15.61 -1.15
C ARG A 109 8.40 -14.67 -0.10
N VAL A 110 7.61 -13.92 0.65
CA VAL A 110 8.10 -12.99 1.68
C VAL A 110 8.24 -13.66 3.05
N ARG A 111 7.49 -14.74 3.31
CA ARG A 111 7.54 -15.49 4.57
C ARG A 111 8.96 -15.81 5.07
N PRO A 112 9.90 -16.32 4.24
CA PRO A 112 11.24 -16.63 4.71
C PRO A 112 12.05 -15.39 5.12
N ILE A 113 11.73 -14.21 4.57
CA ILE A 113 12.37 -12.94 4.91
C ILE A 113 11.85 -12.46 6.27
N LEU A 114 10.52 -12.49 6.45
CA LEU A 114 9.87 -12.09 7.70
C LEU A 114 10.31 -12.98 8.88
N ALA A 115 10.39 -14.29 8.66
CA ALA A 115 10.80 -15.26 9.67
C ALA A 115 12.26 -15.10 10.17
N GLY A 116 13.10 -14.34 9.46
CA GLY A 116 14.47 -14.04 9.86
C GLY A 116 14.62 -12.79 10.73
N ALA A 117 13.54 -12.03 10.95
CA ALA A 117 13.56 -10.80 11.73
C ALA A 117 13.26 -11.08 13.21
N ASP A 118 13.79 -10.23 14.09
CA ASP A 118 13.39 -10.20 15.51
C ASP A 118 12.06 -9.44 15.69
N LEU A 119 11.74 -8.55 14.74
CA LEU A 119 10.46 -7.84 14.64
C LEU A 119 10.12 -7.58 13.18
N ALA A 120 8.92 -7.97 12.76
CA ALA A 120 8.36 -7.77 11.43
C ALA A 120 7.08 -6.93 11.50
N LEU A 121 7.09 -5.73 10.94
CA LEU A 121 5.95 -4.81 10.92
C LEU A 121 5.44 -4.57 9.50
N CYS A 122 4.12 -4.49 9.35
CA CYS A 122 3.45 -4.13 8.10
C CYS A 122 2.71 -2.78 8.20
N HIS A 123 2.28 -2.24 7.07
CA HIS A 123 1.28 -1.17 7.03
C HIS A 123 -0.02 -1.76 6.46
N LEU A 124 -1.05 -1.89 7.29
CA LEU A 124 -2.37 -2.36 6.87
C LEU A 124 -3.22 -1.14 6.51
N GLU A 125 -3.34 -0.88 5.22
CA GLU A 125 -3.96 0.34 4.70
C GLU A 125 -5.49 0.27 4.66
N THR A 126 -6.04 -0.87 4.21
CA THR A 126 -7.48 -1.02 4.03
C THR A 126 -8.16 -1.58 5.29
N PRO A 127 -9.27 -0.98 5.75
CA PRO A 127 -10.09 -1.55 6.81
C PRO A 127 -10.59 -2.96 6.47
N LEU A 128 -10.74 -3.79 7.52
CA LEU A 128 -11.18 -5.17 7.39
C LEU A 128 -12.67 -5.28 7.72
N SER A 129 -13.42 -5.91 6.83
CA SER A 129 -14.85 -6.21 7.01
C SER A 129 -15.08 -6.98 8.31
N PRO A 130 -15.94 -6.52 9.23
CA PRO A 130 -16.15 -7.20 10.51
C PRO A 130 -16.77 -8.59 10.36
N ASP A 131 -17.54 -8.83 9.29
CA ASP A 131 -18.32 -10.05 9.08
C ASP A 131 -18.31 -10.60 7.64
N ASN A 132 -17.58 -9.96 6.72
CA ASN A 132 -17.57 -10.28 5.29
C ASN A 132 -18.95 -10.16 4.59
N SER A 133 -19.91 -9.42 5.15
CA SER A 133 -21.23 -9.22 4.53
C SER A 133 -21.21 -8.26 3.34
N LYS A 134 -20.25 -7.33 3.34
CA LYS A 134 -19.99 -6.36 2.27
C LYS A 134 -18.49 -6.22 2.01
N PHE A 135 -18.15 -5.96 0.76
CA PHE A 135 -16.81 -5.55 0.35
C PHE A 135 -16.88 -4.30 -0.52
N GLU A 136 -16.01 -3.35 -0.23
CA GLU A 136 -15.83 -2.14 -1.01
C GLU A 136 -14.33 -2.00 -1.33
N PHE A 137 -14.05 -1.50 -2.52
CA PHE A 137 -12.68 -1.22 -2.98
C PHE A 137 -12.63 0.26 -3.36
N TYR A 138 -11.57 0.68 -4.03
CA TYR A 138 -11.38 2.10 -4.38
C TYR A 138 -12.68 2.79 -4.87
N PRO A 139 -13.04 3.96 -4.30
CA PRO A 139 -12.22 4.81 -3.44
C PRO A 139 -12.35 4.61 -1.93
N LEU A 140 -13.34 3.84 -1.44
CA LEU A 140 -13.57 3.59 -0.02
C LEU A 140 -13.46 2.10 0.24
N PHE A 141 -12.45 1.70 1.00
CA PHE A 141 -12.08 0.30 1.16
C PHE A 141 -12.76 -0.35 2.36
N LEU A 142 -13.23 -1.58 2.14
CA LEU A 142 -13.62 -2.52 3.16
C LEU A 142 -13.38 -3.94 2.65
N VAL A 143 -12.30 -4.58 3.11
CA VAL A 143 -11.76 -5.79 2.48
C VAL A 143 -11.93 -7.03 3.38
N PRO A 144 -11.81 -8.27 2.86
CA PRO A 144 -12.09 -9.46 3.66
C PRO A 144 -11.18 -9.62 4.88
N PHE A 145 -11.76 -9.96 6.05
CA PHE A 145 -10.99 -10.07 7.30
C PHE A 145 -9.93 -11.18 7.30
N GLN A 146 -10.03 -12.17 6.40
CA GLN A 146 -9.05 -13.26 6.29
C GLN A 146 -7.65 -12.74 5.95
N LEU A 147 -7.54 -11.50 5.45
CA LEU A 147 -6.24 -10.83 5.29
C LEU A 147 -5.46 -10.80 6.61
N ALA A 148 -6.09 -10.54 7.76
CA ALA A 148 -5.42 -10.52 9.06
C ALA A 148 -4.80 -11.89 9.41
N ALA A 149 -5.52 -12.98 9.15
CA ALA A 149 -5.01 -14.33 9.39
C ALA A 149 -3.80 -14.64 8.48
N ALA A 150 -3.85 -14.21 7.22
CA ALA A 150 -2.74 -14.39 6.29
C ALA A 150 -1.51 -13.54 6.67
N ILE A 151 -1.71 -12.31 7.15
CA ILE A 151 -0.65 -11.44 7.68
C ILE A 151 0.06 -12.12 8.86
N GLY A 152 -0.70 -12.57 9.86
CA GLY A 152 -0.13 -13.29 11.00
C GLY A 152 0.55 -14.59 10.58
N GLY A 153 -0.07 -15.37 9.68
CA GLY A 153 0.51 -16.58 9.11
C GLY A 153 1.76 -16.34 8.25
N ALA A 154 1.94 -15.11 7.75
CA ALA A 154 3.12 -14.71 7.00
C ALA A 154 4.34 -14.46 7.91
N GLY A 155 4.11 -14.17 9.20
CA GLY A 155 5.15 -13.90 10.18
C GLY A 155 5.34 -12.43 10.52
N TYR A 156 4.34 -11.57 10.27
CA TYR A 156 4.33 -10.22 10.84
C TYR A 156 3.91 -10.27 12.31
N ASP A 157 4.58 -9.49 13.15
CA ASP A 157 4.26 -9.31 14.57
C ASP A 157 3.17 -8.27 14.79
N GLY A 158 2.98 -7.35 13.85
CA GLY A 158 1.96 -6.33 13.91
C GLY A 158 1.94 -5.44 12.69
N CYS A 159 0.92 -4.57 12.62
CA CYS A 159 0.79 -3.61 11.55
C CYS A 159 0.39 -2.24 12.08
N SER A 160 0.93 -1.19 11.47
CA SER A 160 0.34 0.14 11.55
C SER A 160 -0.96 0.15 10.76
N VAL A 161 -1.99 0.81 11.28
CA VAL A 161 -3.24 1.10 10.55
C VAL A 161 -3.34 2.59 10.17
N ALA A 162 -2.31 3.38 10.47
CA ALA A 162 -2.28 4.82 10.22
C ALA A 162 -2.08 5.14 8.72
N SER A 163 -3.13 4.90 7.93
CA SER A 163 -3.24 5.25 6.51
C SER A 163 -4.25 6.39 6.30
N ASN A 164 -4.22 7.02 5.12
CA ASN A 164 -5.32 7.85 4.64
C ASN A 164 -6.67 7.11 4.49
N HIS A 165 -6.67 5.77 4.51
CA HIS A 165 -7.87 4.92 4.46
C HIS A 165 -8.34 4.40 5.84
N LEU A 166 -7.71 4.85 6.94
CA LEU A 166 -8.04 4.41 8.30
C LEU A 166 -9.53 4.51 8.65
N LEU A 167 -10.26 5.47 8.06
CA LEU A 167 -11.64 5.78 8.39
C LEU A 167 -12.63 5.43 7.27
N ASP A 168 -12.26 4.59 6.31
CA ASP A 168 -13.14 4.27 5.18
C ASP A 168 -14.42 3.53 5.60
N ASP A 169 -14.40 2.71 6.67
CA ASP A 169 -15.61 2.13 7.30
C ASP A 169 -16.07 2.93 8.53
N GLY A 170 -15.58 4.15 8.68
CA GLY A 170 -15.91 5.03 9.81
C GLY A 170 -15.08 4.76 11.07
N GLU A 171 -15.42 5.50 12.13
CA GLU A 171 -14.66 5.53 13.39
C GLU A 171 -14.83 4.27 14.27
N SER A 172 -15.88 3.47 14.04
CA SER A 172 -16.03 2.16 14.67
C SER A 172 -15.12 1.10 14.07
N GLY A 173 -14.60 1.37 12.88
CA GLY A 173 -14.13 0.34 11.96
C GLY A 173 -15.25 -0.52 11.41
#